data_AF-W2I5L9-F1
#
_entry.id   AF-W2I5L9-F1
#
_cell.length_a   1.000
_cell.length_b   1.000
_cell.length_c   1.000
_cell.angle_alpha   90.00
_cell.angle_beta   90.00
_cell.angle_gamma   90.00
#
_symmetry.space_group_name_H-M   'P 1'
#
loop_
_entity.id
_entity.type
_entity.pdbx_description
1 polymer ?
#
loop_
_entity_poly.entity_id
_entity_poly.type
_entity_poly.pdbx_seq_one_letter_code
_entity_poly.pdbx_strand_id
1 'polypeptide(L)'
;MNRYKADLVRLMSFKDGISYGSDHTFTTEALLKITPSDVCRWMNKRAYGDFDPTDDMKPVRRWRTRKAVVDVYIDKTQPYPDACAAAVLSGPAGPCFYKLKQEIQCVEPSLLLNDVAPTVKVMMGESIAKTLALPLLWAALESTDNICDLLPSALQQRIIEAYKKTCGNSELNPVDREALYVLGDGSKLNLVVINEGEVVEMNETRSSLTATVSGGGGEGARREFAALHSQLLTSRRYMTELMNEVLHSRRESQREMEKVVAILRRVAACPIPRVQTGNSSYHTQGDGDLDGAEYRPTLTARLSKRPKDLYELWYEHQFGLAGLKAAKAFTRTERGANKFAYSRRKHFWRVVTNLVQAGYTSDTAIDRVCTTYGRSLSVSNIIAGLREDPKRGGHPNLRV
;
A
#
# COMPACT_ATOMS: atom_id res chain seq x y z
N MET A 1 -31.42 2.87 37.14
CA MET A 1 -30.29 2.67 38.08
C MET A 1 -29.26 3.75 37.80
N ASN A 2 -28.97 4.63 38.76
CA ASN A 2 -28.15 5.83 38.53
C ASN A 2 -26.72 5.46 38.12
N ARG A 3 -26.35 5.74 36.86
CA ARG A 3 -25.02 5.41 36.27
C ARG A 3 -23.85 5.93 37.13
N TYR A 4 -24.04 7.04 37.86
CA TYR A 4 -23.00 7.63 38.71
C TYR A 4 -22.69 6.80 39.97
N LYS A 5 -23.63 5.99 40.48
CA LYS A 5 -23.43 5.24 41.74
C LYS A 5 -22.32 4.21 41.59
N ALA A 6 -22.26 3.53 40.45
CA ALA A 6 -21.22 2.54 40.16
C ALA A 6 -19.82 3.17 40.10
N ASP A 7 -19.70 4.36 39.51
CA ASP A 7 -18.44 5.08 39.42
C ASP A 7 -18.02 5.69 40.77
N LEU A 8 -18.98 6.14 41.58
CA LEU A 8 -18.73 6.62 42.94
C LEU A 8 -18.19 5.50 43.85
N VAL A 9 -18.79 4.30 43.79
CA VAL A 9 -18.32 3.12 44.52
C VAL A 9 -16.86 2.79 44.16
N ARG A 10 -16.50 2.86 42.87
CA ARG A 10 -15.11 2.63 42.41
C ARG A 10 -14.14 3.71 42.89
N LEU A 11 -14.54 4.98 42.87
CA LEU A 11 -13.71 6.09 43.35
C LEU A 11 -13.45 5.98 44.86
N MET A 12 -14.50 5.75 45.65
CA MET A 12 -14.38 5.57 47.09
C MET A 12 -13.57 4.32 47.45
N SER A 13 -13.74 3.23 46.69
CA SER A 13 -12.92 2.03 46.90
C SER A 13 -11.43 2.27 46.63
N PHE A 14 -11.11 3.13 45.66
CA PHE A 14 -9.73 3.55 45.40
C PHE A 14 -9.18 4.47 46.49
N LYS A 15 -9.98 5.44 46.98
CA LYS A 15 -9.58 6.40 48.01
C LYS A 15 -9.29 5.71 49.35
N ASP A 16 -10.21 4.85 49.79
CA ASP A 16 -10.16 4.23 51.11
C ASP A 16 -9.40 2.89 51.10
N GLY A 17 -9.06 2.37 49.90
CA GLY A 17 -8.37 1.09 49.73
C GLY A 17 -9.22 -0.14 50.07
N ILE A 18 -10.53 0.02 50.18
CA ILE A 18 -11.50 -1.02 50.60
C ILE A 18 -12.50 -1.24 49.48
N SER A 19 -12.86 -2.49 49.17
CA SER A 19 -13.89 -2.78 48.17
C SER A 19 -15.29 -2.63 48.77
N TYR A 20 -16.03 -1.63 48.34
CA TYR A 20 -17.44 -1.46 48.73
C TYR A 20 -18.37 -2.31 47.86
N GLY A 21 -19.45 -2.82 48.44
CA GLY A 21 -20.51 -3.49 47.68
C GLY A 21 -21.27 -2.52 46.77
N SER A 22 -21.82 -3.02 45.66
CA SER A 22 -22.53 -2.21 44.64
C SER A 22 -23.72 -1.42 45.20
N ASP A 23 -24.31 -1.89 46.30
CA ASP A 23 -25.48 -1.27 46.92
C ASP A 23 -25.14 -0.28 48.04
N HIS A 24 -23.86 -0.18 48.43
CA HIS A 24 -23.42 0.68 49.51
C HIS A 24 -23.77 2.15 49.27
N THR A 25 -24.28 2.81 50.29
CA THR A 25 -24.64 4.23 50.28
C THR A 25 -23.69 5.01 51.18
N PHE A 26 -22.92 5.92 50.58
CA PHE A 26 -21.98 6.77 51.29
C PHE A 26 -22.70 7.90 52.01
N THR A 27 -22.29 8.22 53.24
CA THR A 27 -22.80 9.37 54.00
C THR A 27 -22.26 10.68 53.43
N THR A 28 -23.02 11.78 53.58
CA THR A 28 -22.64 13.10 53.07
C THR A 28 -21.29 13.57 53.64
N GLU A 29 -21.01 13.26 54.90
CA GLU A 29 -19.73 13.59 55.55
C GLU A 29 -18.54 12.85 54.92
N ALA A 30 -18.71 11.61 54.46
CA ALA A 30 -17.67 10.86 53.77
C ALA A 30 -17.39 11.44 52.38
N LEU A 31 -18.43 11.89 51.67
CA LEU A 31 -18.30 12.53 50.36
C LEU A 31 -17.61 13.90 50.44
N LEU A 32 -17.82 14.66 51.50
CA LEU A 32 -17.16 15.95 51.73
C LEU A 32 -15.65 15.82 51.97
N LYS A 33 -15.17 14.63 52.34
CA LYS A 33 -13.73 14.36 52.51
C LYS A 33 -13.00 14.09 51.19
N ILE A 34 -13.69 14.02 50.05
CA ILE A 34 -13.05 13.81 48.74
C ILE A 34 -12.33 15.09 48.34
N THR A 35 -11.00 15.02 48.18
CA THR A 35 -10.21 16.15 47.71
C THR A 35 -10.11 16.15 46.19
N PRO A 36 -9.89 17.31 45.53
CA PRO A 36 -9.61 17.36 44.09
C PRO A 36 -8.41 16.48 43.67
N SER A 37 -7.43 16.32 44.57
CA SER A 37 -6.26 15.46 44.33
C SER A 37 -6.62 13.98 44.25
N ASP A 38 -7.62 13.52 45.00
CA ASP A 38 -8.08 12.12 45.00
C ASP A 38 -8.79 11.79 43.69
N VAL A 39 -9.62 12.73 43.21
CA VAL A 39 -10.31 12.61 41.92
C VAL A 39 -9.30 12.59 40.78
N CYS A 40 -8.29 13.47 40.82
CA CYS A 40 -7.24 13.52 39.79
C CYS A 40 -6.44 12.22 39.74
N ARG A 41 -5.98 11.71 40.90
CA ARG A 41 -5.27 10.43 40.99
C ARG A 41 -6.11 9.24 40.51
N TRP A 42 -7.41 9.23 40.83
CA TRP A 42 -8.31 8.19 40.33
C TRP A 42 -8.51 8.24 38.82
N MET A 43 -8.69 9.44 38.26
CA MET A 43 -8.79 9.64 36.81
C MET A 43 -7.49 9.23 36.10
N ASN A 44 -6.33 9.56 36.68
CA ASN A 44 -5.02 9.15 36.16
C ASN A 44 -4.89 7.62 36.15
N LYS A 45 -5.21 6.94 37.26
CA LYS A 45 -5.18 5.47 37.31
C LYS A 45 -6.09 4.84 36.26
N ARG A 46 -7.24 5.45 36.00
CA ARG A 46 -8.22 4.97 35.03
C ARG A 46 -7.79 5.23 33.58
N ALA A 47 -7.04 6.30 33.33
CA ALA A 47 -6.58 6.69 31.99
C ALA A 47 -5.22 6.06 31.62
N TYR A 48 -4.29 5.96 32.58
CA TYR A 48 -2.89 5.60 32.36
C TYR A 48 -2.44 4.33 33.09
N GLY A 49 -3.32 3.74 33.92
CA GLY A 49 -2.98 2.59 34.76
C GLY A 49 -2.22 2.95 36.04
N ASP A 50 -1.68 4.16 36.14
CA ASP A 50 -0.95 4.68 37.30
C ASP A 50 -1.65 5.92 37.88
N PHE A 51 -1.67 6.05 39.22
CA PHE A 51 -2.26 7.19 39.90
C PHE A 51 -1.38 8.44 39.85
N ASP A 52 -0.06 8.29 39.68
CA ASP A 52 0.88 9.38 39.47
C ASP A 52 1.73 9.16 38.20
N PRO A 53 1.15 9.39 37.02
CA PRO A 53 1.78 9.07 35.75
C PRO A 53 2.99 9.97 35.50
N THR A 54 4.13 9.35 35.18
CA THR A 54 5.32 10.04 34.63
C THR A 54 4.95 10.80 33.35
N ASP A 55 5.69 11.85 33.02
CA ASP A 55 5.40 12.68 31.84
C ASP A 55 5.34 11.86 30.53
N ASP A 56 6.14 10.79 30.46
CA ASP A 56 6.18 9.84 29.34
C ASP A 56 4.89 9.00 29.18
N MET A 57 4.11 8.85 30.27
CA MET A 57 2.85 8.09 30.29
C MET A 57 1.65 8.94 29.87
N LYS A 58 1.80 10.27 29.85
CA LYS A 58 0.73 11.20 29.47
C LYS A 58 0.67 11.33 27.95
N PRO A 59 -0.53 11.28 27.32
CA PRO A 59 -0.70 11.42 25.89
C PRO A 59 -0.37 12.86 25.49
N VAL A 60 0.75 13.02 24.81
CA VAL A 60 1.23 14.31 24.31
C VAL A 60 0.39 14.73 23.10
N ARG A 61 -0.45 15.76 23.26
CA ARG A 61 -1.12 16.42 22.13
C ARG A 61 -0.29 17.58 21.60
N ARG A 62 -0.39 17.83 20.29
CA ARG A 62 0.26 18.96 19.62
C ARG A 62 -0.55 20.25 19.86
N TRP A 63 -0.26 20.94 20.96
CA TRP A 63 -0.75 22.29 21.20
C TRP A 63 0.44 23.25 21.23
N ARG A 64 0.32 24.37 20.53
CA ARG A 64 1.29 25.45 20.63
C ARG A 64 0.99 26.24 21.90
N THR A 65 1.53 25.82 23.04
CA THR A 65 1.53 26.64 24.25
C THR A 65 2.70 27.63 24.17
N ARG A 66 2.51 28.84 24.72
CA ARG A 66 3.46 29.98 24.61
C ARG A 66 4.91 29.70 25.08
N LYS A 67 5.21 28.53 25.67
CA LYS A 67 6.49 28.24 26.33
C LYS A 67 7.26 27.02 25.80
N ALA A 68 6.70 26.19 24.92
CA ALA A 68 7.45 25.07 24.33
C ALA A 68 6.78 24.52 23.07
N VAL A 69 7.60 23.99 22.15
CA VAL A 69 7.16 23.18 21.01
C VAL A 69 7.54 21.74 21.32
N VAL A 70 6.56 20.83 21.23
CA VAL A 70 6.78 19.40 21.43
C VAL A 70 6.84 18.71 20.06
N ASP A 71 7.91 17.95 19.82
CA ASP A 71 8.36 17.53 18.49
C ASP A 71 7.97 16.10 18.07
N VAL A 72 7.00 15.46 18.73
CA VAL A 72 6.63 14.08 18.40
C VAL A 72 5.13 13.93 18.10
N TYR A 73 4.83 13.34 16.94
CA TYR A 73 3.48 13.10 16.41
C TYR A 73 2.72 12.05 17.23
N ILE A 74 1.41 12.26 17.42
CA ILE A 74 0.47 11.21 17.85
C ILE A 74 0.38 10.23 16.70
N ASP A 75 0.99 9.07 16.89
CA ASP A 75 0.96 7.92 15.99
C ASP A 75 1.37 8.22 14.53
N LYS A 76 2.62 7.88 14.20
CA LYS A 76 3.15 7.94 12.82
C LYS A 76 2.41 7.00 11.86
N THR A 77 1.53 6.12 12.36
CA THR A 77 0.88 5.07 11.59
C THR A 77 -0.58 5.36 11.26
N GLN A 78 -1.16 6.51 11.65
CA GLN A 78 -2.50 6.87 11.17
C GLN A 78 -2.48 7.01 9.65
N PRO A 79 -3.13 6.10 8.92
CA PRO A 79 -3.14 6.20 7.49
C PRO A 79 -4.10 7.34 7.12
N TYR A 80 -3.65 8.26 6.25
CA TYR A 80 -4.47 9.35 5.67
C TYR A 80 -5.28 10.21 6.69
N PRO A 81 -4.62 10.86 7.67
CA PRO A 81 -5.29 11.59 8.77
C PRO A 81 -6.20 12.72 8.28
N ASP A 82 -5.80 13.44 7.22
CA ASP A 82 -6.58 14.54 6.66
C ASP A 82 -7.90 14.06 6.04
N ALA A 83 -7.88 12.91 5.38
CA ALA A 83 -9.08 12.34 4.75
C ALA A 83 -10.05 11.78 5.80
N CYS A 84 -9.52 11.14 6.85
CA CYS A 84 -10.30 10.73 8.01
C CYS A 84 -10.96 11.94 8.70
N ALA A 85 -10.19 13.01 8.92
CA ALA A 85 -10.71 14.24 9.51
C ALA A 85 -11.81 14.86 8.64
N ALA A 86 -11.59 14.98 7.33
CA ALA A 86 -12.58 15.51 6.39
C ALA A 86 -13.88 14.67 6.36
N ALA A 87 -13.76 13.33 6.42
CA ALA A 87 -14.91 12.44 6.48
C ALA A 87 -15.75 12.67 7.75
N VAL A 88 -15.10 12.83 8.91
CA VAL A 88 -15.80 13.13 10.18
C VAL A 88 -16.45 14.51 10.14
N LEU A 89 -15.79 15.51 9.56
CA LEU A 89 -16.32 16.87 9.41
C LEU A 89 -17.52 16.95 8.44
N SER A 90 -17.72 15.94 7.59
CA SER A 90 -18.84 15.87 6.65
C SER A 90 -20.19 15.56 7.32
N GLY A 91 -20.21 15.34 8.65
CA GLY A 91 -21.43 15.15 9.43
C GLY A 91 -21.91 13.70 9.49
N PRO A 92 -23.09 13.44 10.10
CA PRO A 92 -23.58 12.09 10.39
C PRO A 92 -23.83 11.25 9.12
N ALA A 93 -24.20 11.92 8.03
CA ALA A 93 -24.42 11.27 6.74
C ALA A 93 -23.11 10.94 5.99
N GLY A 94 -21.96 11.38 6.50
CA GLY A 94 -20.65 11.10 5.93
C GLY A 94 -20.37 11.84 4.60
N PRO A 95 -19.17 11.66 4.04
CA PRO A 95 -18.81 12.24 2.75
C PRO A 95 -19.59 11.57 1.61
N CYS A 96 -19.83 12.30 0.52
CA CYS A 96 -20.57 11.79 -0.63
C CYS A 96 -20.11 12.43 -1.95
N PHE A 97 -20.41 11.76 -3.05
CA PHE A 97 -20.30 12.29 -4.41
C PHE A 97 -21.68 12.55 -5.01
N TYR A 98 -21.74 13.54 -5.88
CA TYR A 98 -22.92 13.86 -6.68
C TYR A 98 -22.59 13.60 -8.14
N LYS A 99 -23.33 12.68 -8.79
CA LYS A 99 -23.14 12.33 -10.19
C LYS A 99 -24.46 12.44 -10.95
N LEU A 100 -24.37 12.79 -12.23
CA LEU A 100 -25.55 12.81 -13.10
C LEU A 100 -25.91 11.37 -13.51
N LYS A 101 -27.19 11.03 -13.43
CA LYS A 101 -27.72 9.79 -13.99
C LYS A 101 -27.51 9.77 -15.50
N GLN A 102 -26.90 8.71 -16.01
CA GLN A 102 -26.66 8.55 -17.45
C GLN A 102 -27.96 8.48 -18.26
N GLU A 103 -29.06 8.13 -17.61
CA GLU A 103 -30.40 7.99 -18.20
C GLU A 103 -31.08 9.34 -18.48
N ILE A 104 -30.68 10.41 -17.78
CA ILE A 104 -31.29 11.75 -17.89
C ILE A 104 -30.27 12.71 -18.53
N GLN A 105 -30.22 12.71 -19.86
CA GLN A 105 -29.32 13.58 -20.66
C GLN A 105 -29.79 15.04 -20.79
N CYS A 106 -30.70 15.49 -19.92
CA CYS A 106 -31.32 16.82 -20.05
C CYS A 106 -30.54 17.94 -19.33
N VAL A 107 -29.53 17.60 -18.52
CA VAL A 107 -28.75 18.59 -17.75
C VAL A 107 -27.50 19.00 -18.53
N GLU A 108 -27.61 20.09 -19.29
CA GLU A 108 -26.47 20.71 -19.96
C GLU A 108 -25.60 21.49 -18.94
N PRO A 109 -24.26 21.53 -19.11
CA PRO A 109 -23.38 22.37 -18.29
C PRO A 109 -23.78 23.86 -18.22
N SER A 110 -24.45 24.38 -19.26
CA SER A 110 -24.95 25.76 -19.33
C SER A 110 -25.98 26.05 -18.24
N LEU A 111 -26.93 25.13 -18.01
CA LEU A 111 -27.99 25.20 -17.00
C LEU A 111 -27.38 25.22 -15.58
N LEU A 112 -26.42 24.34 -15.33
CA LEU A 112 -25.73 24.24 -14.03
C LEU A 112 -25.01 25.54 -13.67
N LEU A 113 -24.37 26.17 -14.65
CA LEU A 113 -23.52 27.34 -14.41
C LEU A 113 -24.29 28.67 -14.42
N ASN A 114 -25.27 28.82 -15.30
CA ASN A 114 -25.97 30.09 -15.51
C ASN A 114 -27.25 30.21 -14.70
N ASP A 115 -27.98 29.11 -14.48
CA ASP A 115 -29.30 29.16 -13.83
C ASP A 115 -29.26 28.61 -12.39
N VAL A 116 -28.51 27.52 -12.17
CA VAL A 116 -28.41 26.90 -10.83
C VAL A 116 -27.44 27.66 -9.93
N ALA A 117 -26.20 27.89 -10.37
CA ALA A 117 -25.14 28.50 -9.54
C ALA A 117 -24.46 29.75 -10.15
N PRO A 118 -25.21 30.77 -10.63
CA PRO A 118 -24.61 31.95 -11.27
C PRO A 118 -23.69 32.74 -10.34
N THR A 119 -24.08 32.91 -9.07
CA THR A 119 -23.30 33.66 -8.08
C THR A 119 -21.98 32.96 -7.76
N VAL A 120 -21.99 31.62 -7.68
CA VAL A 120 -20.78 30.83 -7.42
C VAL A 120 -19.81 30.93 -8.59
N LYS A 121 -20.32 30.93 -9.83
CA LYS A 121 -19.51 31.14 -11.03
C LYS A 121 -18.78 32.47 -11.01
N VAL A 122 -19.46 33.55 -10.62
CA VAL A 122 -18.85 34.90 -10.54
C VAL A 122 -17.81 34.99 -9.42
N MET A 123 -18.07 34.39 -8.27
CA MET A 123 -17.22 34.54 -7.07
C MET A 123 -16.04 33.56 -7.01
N MET A 124 -16.22 32.32 -7.47
CA MET A 124 -15.26 31.21 -7.28
C MET A 124 -14.80 30.57 -8.59
N GLY A 125 -15.33 31.03 -9.73
CA GLY A 125 -14.97 30.51 -11.05
C GLY A 125 -15.80 29.30 -11.49
N GLU A 126 -15.62 28.93 -12.75
CA GLU A 126 -16.46 27.94 -13.44
C GLU A 126 -16.27 26.51 -12.92
N SER A 127 -15.04 26.13 -12.57
CA SER A 127 -14.73 24.78 -12.09
C SER A 127 -15.44 24.45 -10.77
N ILE A 128 -15.37 25.37 -9.81
CA ILE A 128 -16.01 25.21 -8.49
C ILE A 128 -17.52 25.29 -8.63
N ALA A 129 -18.03 26.20 -9.46
CA ALA A 129 -19.46 26.31 -9.74
C ALA A 129 -20.04 25.02 -10.32
N LYS A 130 -19.33 24.37 -11.25
CA LYS A 130 -19.75 23.08 -11.82
C LYS A 130 -19.87 21.99 -10.76
N THR A 131 -18.94 21.91 -9.82
CA THR A 131 -18.96 20.92 -8.73
C THR A 131 -20.06 21.21 -7.72
N LEU A 132 -20.30 22.47 -7.36
CA LEU A 132 -21.30 22.85 -6.36
C LEU A 132 -22.73 22.92 -6.93
N ALA A 133 -22.89 23.13 -8.24
CA ALA A 133 -24.20 23.14 -8.89
C ALA A 133 -24.93 21.79 -8.80
N LEU A 134 -24.20 20.67 -8.81
CA LEU A 134 -24.77 19.31 -8.70
C LEU A 134 -25.42 19.06 -7.32
N PRO A 135 -24.73 19.28 -6.17
CA PRO A 135 -25.35 19.24 -4.85
C PRO A 135 -26.53 20.19 -4.70
N LEU A 136 -26.46 21.40 -5.27
CA LEU A 136 -27.55 22.38 -5.20
C LEU A 136 -28.79 21.91 -5.96
N LEU A 137 -28.60 21.34 -7.15
CA LEU A 137 -29.69 20.76 -7.93
C LEU A 137 -30.31 19.56 -7.21
N TRP A 138 -29.46 18.67 -6.66
CA TRP A 138 -29.92 17.53 -5.88
C TRP A 138 -30.73 17.98 -4.67
N ALA A 139 -30.21 18.92 -3.88
CA ALA A 139 -30.87 19.43 -2.67
C ALA A 139 -32.17 20.18 -2.99
N ALA A 140 -32.26 20.86 -4.13
CA ALA A 140 -33.48 21.56 -4.52
C ALA A 140 -34.63 20.62 -4.89
N LEU A 141 -34.33 19.44 -5.43
CA LEU A 141 -35.30 18.44 -5.90
C LEU A 141 -35.59 17.34 -4.87
N GLU A 142 -34.77 17.22 -3.82
CA GLU A 142 -34.96 16.22 -2.77
C GLU A 142 -36.02 16.65 -1.76
N SER A 143 -37.14 15.93 -1.70
CA SER A 143 -38.29 16.22 -0.82
C SER A 143 -38.11 15.78 0.64
N THR A 144 -36.88 15.64 1.13
CA THR A 144 -36.66 15.14 2.51
C THR A 144 -36.77 16.26 3.54
N ASP A 145 -37.67 16.08 4.51
CA ASP A 145 -38.06 17.03 5.58
C ASP A 145 -36.89 17.61 6.41
N ASN A 146 -35.68 17.07 6.31
CA ASN A 146 -34.51 17.51 7.10
C ASN A 146 -33.47 18.33 6.33
N ILE A 147 -33.47 18.32 4.98
CA ILE A 147 -32.46 19.04 4.17
C ILE A 147 -33.02 20.40 3.71
N CYS A 148 -34.34 20.51 3.61
CA CYS A 148 -35.05 21.71 3.17
C CYS A 148 -34.81 22.95 4.06
N ASP A 149 -34.36 22.79 5.31
CA ASP A 149 -34.00 23.92 6.18
C ASP A 149 -32.69 24.62 5.76
N LEU A 150 -31.84 23.97 4.95
CA LEU A 150 -30.53 24.50 4.55
C LEU A 150 -30.60 25.43 3.32
N LEU A 151 -31.66 25.36 2.51
CA LEU A 151 -31.76 26.09 1.26
C LEU A 151 -32.90 27.13 1.31
N PRO A 152 -32.64 28.42 1.03
CA PRO A 152 -33.70 29.43 0.98
C PRO A 152 -34.77 29.06 -0.05
N SER A 153 -36.06 29.15 0.33
CA SER A 153 -37.19 28.76 -0.52
C SER A 153 -37.20 29.48 -1.88
N ALA A 154 -36.80 30.75 -1.93
CA ALA A 154 -36.67 31.51 -3.17
C ALA A 154 -35.59 30.94 -4.12
N LEU A 155 -34.50 30.42 -3.57
CA LEU A 155 -33.44 29.78 -4.35
C LEU A 155 -33.91 28.41 -4.87
N GLN A 156 -34.59 27.63 -4.03
CA GLN A 156 -35.15 26.34 -4.39
C GLN A 156 -36.16 26.47 -5.54
N GLN A 157 -37.11 27.42 -5.43
CA GLN A 157 -38.11 27.67 -6.46
C GLN A 157 -37.47 28.06 -7.80
N ARG A 158 -36.46 28.95 -7.78
CA ARG A 158 -35.74 29.35 -8.99
C ARG A 158 -35.06 28.16 -9.69
N ILE A 159 -34.43 27.27 -8.92
CA ILE A 159 -33.76 26.08 -9.45
C ILE A 159 -34.78 25.11 -10.03
N ILE A 160 -35.90 24.87 -9.33
CA ILE A 160 -36.99 24.00 -9.81
C ILE A 160 -37.61 24.54 -11.10
N GLU A 161 -37.87 25.85 -11.18
CA GLU A 161 -38.42 26.49 -12.39
C GLU A 161 -37.47 26.41 -13.57
N ALA A 162 -36.17 26.69 -13.35
CA ALA A 162 -35.15 26.56 -14.38
C ALA A 162 -35.04 25.12 -14.89
N TYR A 163 -35.12 24.14 -13.99
CA TYR A 163 -35.09 22.73 -14.34
C TYR A 163 -36.36 22.27 -15.08
N LYS A 164 -37.54 22.73 -14.65
CA LYS A 164 -38.83 22.47 -15.34
C LYS A 164 -38.80 22.98 -16.79
N LYS A 165 -38.22 24.16 -17.01
CA LYS A 165 -38.13 24.78 -18.34
C LYS A 165 -37.29 23.97 -19.32
N THR A 166 -36.27 23.25 -18.85
CA THR A 166 -35.33 22.52 -19.71
C THR A 166 -35.60 21.03 -19.80
N CYS A 167 -36.00 20.37 -18.70
CA CYS A 167 -36.11 18.92 -18.62
C CYS A 167 -37.56 18.39 -18.53
N GLY A 168 -38.54 19.23 -18.19
CA GLY A 168 -39.97 18.86 -18.20
C GLY A 168 -40.46 17.89 -17.11
N ASN A 169 -39.58 17.18 -16.41
CA ASN A 169 -39.95 16.18 -15.38
C ASN A 169 -39.38 16.53 -14.00
N SER A 170 -40.24 16.93 -13.05
CA SER A 170 -39.85 17.27 -11.67
C SER A 170 -39.95 16.12 -10.67
N GLU A 171 -40.43 14.95 -11.07
CA GLU A 171 -40.69 13.84 -10.15
C GLU A 171 -39.44 12.99 -9.85
N LEU A 172 -38.43 13.05 -10.71
CA LEU A 172 -37.20 12.26 -10.57
C LEU A 172 -35.98 13.17 -10.46
N ASN A 173 -35.18 12.94 -9.41
CA ASN A 173 -33.92 13.65 -9.21
C ASN A 173 -32.89 13.17 -10.26
N PRO A 174 -32.36 14.06 -11.11
CA PRO A 174 -31.37 13.73 -12.15
C PRO A 174 -29.97 13.47 -11.58
N VAL A 175 -29.73 13.83 -10.32
CA VAL A 175 -28.45 13.65 -9.63
C VAL A 175 -28.58 12.48 -8.66
N ASP A 176 -27.63 11.57 -8.71
CA ASP A 176 -27.43 10.55 -7.69
C ASP A 176 -26.44 11.03 -6.64
N ARG A 177 -26.82 10.82 -5.38
CA ARG A 177 -25.95 10.97 -4.22
C ARG A 177 -25.37 9.61 -3.87
N GLU A 178 -24.08 9.44 -4.12
CA GLU A 178 -23.35 8.22 -3.81
C GLU A 178 -22.56 8.43 -2.51
N ALA A 179 -22.80 7.61 -1.49
CA ALA A 179 -22.07 7.70 -0.23
C ALA A 179 -20.61 7.27 -0.45
N LEU A 180 -19.69 7.98 0.20
CA LEU A 180 -18.27 7.69 0.13
C LEU A 180 -17.80 7.13 1.46
N TYR A 181 -16.95 6.11 1.40
CA TYR A 181 -16.21 5.65 2.57
C TYR A 181 -14.71 5.72 2.31
N VAL A 182 -14.00 6.29 3.28
CA VAL A 182 -12.56 6.54 3.21
C VAL A 182 -11.83 5.32 3.76
N LEU A 183 -11.16 4.58 2.87
CA LEU A 183 -10.28 3.46 3.22
C LEU A 183 -8.86 3.75 2.75
N GLY A 184 -7.91 2.99 3.26
CA GLY A 184 -6.58 3.00 2.71
C GLY A 184 -5.65 2.07 3.46
N ASP A 185 -4.58 1.73 2.78
CA ASP A 185 -3.43 1.01 3.33
C ASP A 185 -2.31 2.03 3.39
N GLY A 186 -2.10 2.68 4.55
CA GLY A 186 -0.92 3.49 4.94
C GLY A 186 -0.37 4.50 3.94
N SER A 187 0.12 3.99 2.82
CA SER A 187 0.67 4.66 1.63
C SER A 187 -0.36 5.06 0.55
N LYS A 188 -1.58 4.50 0.54
CA LYS A 188 -2.61 4.77 -0.50
C LYS A 188 -3.99 5.02 0.09
N LEU A 189 -4.58 6.17 -0.29
CA LEU A 189 -5.96 6.54 -0.02
C LEU A 189 -6.88 5.90 -1.09
N ASN A 190 -7.81 5.07 -0.65
CA ASN A 190 -8.83 4.43 -1.47
C ASN A 190 -10.21 4.96 -1.08
N LEU A 191 -10.83 5.72 -1.98
CA LEU A 191 -12.18 6.22 -1.81
C LEU A 191 -13.16 5.18 -2.38
N VAL A 192 -13.90 4.49 -1.51
CA VAL A 192 -14.86 3.47 -1.94
C VAL A 192 -16.25 4.07 -1.97
N VAL A 193 -16.89 3.96 -3.13
CA VAL A 193 -18.28 4.36 -3.29
C VAL A 193 -19.19 3.25 -2.76
N ILE A 194 -20.13 3.63 -1.89
CA ILE A 194 -21.18 2.76 -1.36
C ILE A 194 -22.51 3.23 -1.97
N ASN A 195 -23.17 2.33 -2.70
CA ASN A 195 -24.54 2.55 -3.13
C ASN A 195 -25.48 2.20 -1.97
N GLU A 196 -26.04 3.20 -1.32
CA GLU A 196 -27.04 3.00 -0.23
C GLU A 196 -28.38 2.42 -0.75
N GLY A 197 -28.54 2.24 -2.07
CA GLY A 197 -29.74 1.71 -2.73
C GLY A 197 -29.81 0.19 -2.94
N GLU A 198 -28.73 -0.57 -2.72
CA GLU A 198 -28.81 -2.03 -2.76
C GLU A 198 -29.10 -2.57 -1.35
N VAL A 199 -30.39 -2.64 -1.03
CA VAL A 199 -30.87 -3.53 0.04
C VAL A 199 -30.64 -4.96 -0.45
N VAL A 200 -29.43 -5.47 -0.27
CA VAL A 200 -29.17 -6.89 -0.48
C VAL A 200 -29.93 -7.63 0.62
N GLU A 201 -31.11 -8.16 0.27
CA GLU A 201 -31.77 -9.18 1.07
C GLU A 201 -30.77 -10.32 1.28
N MET A 202 -30.16 -10.34 2.46
CA MET A 202 -29.31 -11.43 2.90
C MET A 202 -30.23 -12.65 3.09
N ASN A 203 -30.22 -13.54 2.11
CA ASN A 203 -30.75 -14.88 2.27
C ASN A 203 -29.96 -15.55 3.40
N GLU A 204 -30.64 -15.81 4.51
CA GLU A 204 -30.10 -16.50 5.67
C GLU A 204 -29.57 -17.87 5.26
N THR A 205 -28.25 -18.03 5.17
CA THR A 205 -27.63 -19.33 5.48
C THR A 205 -26.16 -19.18 5.84
N ARG A 206 -25.91 -19.47 7.12
CA ARG A 206 -24.69 -19.99 7.75
C ARG A 206 -23.71 -19.02 8.44
N SER A 207 -23.86 -19.08 9.77
CA SER A 207 -22.82 -19.21 10.80
C SER A 207 -22.21 -17.95 11.39
N SER A 208 -22.91 -17.46 12.42
CA SER A 208 -22.41 -17.10 13.75
C SER A 208 -20.91 -16.84 13.90
N LEU A 209 -20.57 -15.56 14.00
CA LEU A 209 -19.70 -15.07 15.06
C LEU A 209 -20.36 -13.81 15.64
N THR A 210 -20.89 -13.95 16.85
CA THR A 210 -21.54 -12.90 17.63
C THR A 210 -20.52 -11.91 18.18
N ALA A 211 -20.54 -10.68 17.68
CA ALA A 211 -20.00 -9.52 18.41
C ALA A 211 -21.18 -8.66 18.86
N THR A 212 -21.53 -8.82 20.13
CA THR A 212 -22.45 -7.97 20.87
C THR A 212 -21.88 -6.56 20.99
N VAL A 213 -22.45 -5.59 20.27
CA VAL A 213 -22.31 -4.17 20.63
C VAL A 213 -23.70 -3.54 20.62
N SER A 214 -24.18 -3.28 21.84
CA SER A 214 -25.31 -2.41 22.12
C SER A 214 -24.84 -0.95 22.07
N GLY A 215 -25.64 -0.09 21.44
CA GLY A 215 -25.59 1.37 21.60
C GLY A 215 -25.11 2.17 20.38
N GLY A 216 -26.07 2.66 19.60
CA GLY A 216 -26.01 4.01 19.00
C GLY A 216 -24.93 4.36 17.96
N GLY A 217 -24.22 3.39 17.37
CA GLY A 217 -23.15 3.65 16.37
C GLY A 217 -23.25 2.81 15.09
N GLY A 218 -24.42 2.20 14.81
CA GLY A 218 -24.56 1.15 13.79
C GLY A 218 -24.34 1.59 12.34
N GLU A 219 -24.47 2.86 12.02
CA GLU A 219 -24.34 3.35 10.65
C GLU A 219 -22.88 3.37 10.16
N GLY A 220 -21.93 3.76 11.03
CA GLY A 220 -20.50 3.73 10.72
C GLY A 220 -20.00 2.31 10.45
N ALA A 221 -20.33 1.37 11.34
CA ALA A 221 -19.94 -0.04 11.20
C ALA A 221 -20.61 -0.72 9.98
N ARG A 222 -21.84 -0.34 9.63
CA ARG A 222 -22.52 -0.82 8.41
C ARG A 222 -21.87 -0.29 7.14
N ARG A 223 -21.51 0.99 7.09
CA ARG A 223 -20.82 1.60 5.94
C ARG A 223 -19.41 1.01 5.78
N GLU A 224 -18.69 0.79 6.88
CA GLU A 224 -17.42 0.06 6.89
C GLU A 224 -17.55 -1.33 6.26
N PHE A 225 -18.55 -2.08 6.70
CA PHE A 225 -18.79 -3.43 6.20
C PHE A 225 -19.15 -3.45 4.70
N ALA A 226 -19.97 -2.50 4.25
CA ALA A 226 -20.33 -2.34 2.84
C ALA A 226 -19.11 -1.97 1.97
N ALA A 227 -18.23 -1.10 2.47
CA ALA A 227 -17.00 -0.72 1.76
C ALA A 227 -16.03 -1.90 1.62
N LEU A 228 -15.84 -2.68 2.70
CA LEU A 228 -15.05 -3.92 2.65
C LEU A 228 -15.63 -4.93 1.66
N HIS A 229 -16.96 -5.08 1.62
CA HIS A 229 -17.63 -5.99 0.70
C HIS A 229 -17.44 -5.56 -0.78
N SER A 230 -17.52 -4.26 -1.07
CA SER A 230 -17.23 -3.71 -2.42
C SER A 230 -15.78 -3.96 -2.86
N GLN A 231 -14.82 -3.83 -1.94
CA GLN A 231 -13.41 -4.17 -2.21
C GLN A 231 -13.22 -5.68 -2.47
N LEU A 232 -13.86 -6.55 -1.70
CA LEU A 232 -13.81 -7.99 -1.90
C LEU A 232 -14.37 -8.41 -3.26
N LEU A 233 -15.47 -7.81 -3.70
CA LEU A 233 -16.05 -8.08 -5.02
C LEU A 233 -15.12 -7.67 -6.16
N THR A 234 -14.44 -6.53 -6.01
CA THR A 234 -13.45 -6.04 -6.98
C THR A 234 -12.21 -6.94 -6.99
N SER A 235 -11.71 -7.33 -5.82
CA SER A 235 -10.60 -8.27 -5.68
C SER A 235 -10.92 -9.63 -6.29
N ARG A 236 -12.18 -10.08 -6.21
CA ARG A 236 -12.64 -11.33 -6.82
C ARG A 236 -12.60 -11.28 -8.35
N ARG A 237 -12.98 -10.16 -8.96
CA ARG A 237 -12.88 -9.96 -10.43
C ARG A 237 -11.42 -9.98 -10.88
N TYR A 238 -10.55 -9.29 -10.15
CA TYR A 238 -9.11 -9.31 -10.44
C TYR A 238 -8.50 -10.71 -10.33
N MET A 239 -8.87 -11.48 -9.31
CA MET A 239 -8.42 -12.88 -9.18
C MET A 239 -8.87 -13.75 -10.36
N THR A 240 -10.07 -13.55 -10.89
CA THR A 240 -10.53 -14.30 -12.07
C THR A 240 -9.76 -13.92 -13.34
N GLU A 241 -9.40 -12.65 -13.51
CA GLU A 241 -8.56 -12.18 -14.61
C GLU A 241 -7.15 -12.77 -14.54
N LEU A 242 -6.51 -12.72 -13.35
CA LEU A 242 -5.22 -13.35 -13.12
C LEU A 242 -5.26 -14.86 -13.37
N MET A 243 -6.32 -15.54 -12.93
CA MET A 243 -6.45 -16.97 -13.19
C MET A 243 -6.54 -17.27 -14.69
N ASN A 244 -7.25 -16.43 -15.46
CA ASN A 244 -7.32 -16.56 -16.90
C ASN A 244 -5.96 -16.31 -17.58
N GLU A 245 -5.20 -15.30 -17.15
CA GLU A 245 -3.85 -15.04 -17.66
C GLU A 245 -2.87 -16.18 -17.34
N VAL A 246 -2.91 -16.70 -16.11
CA VAL A 246 -2.07 -17.85 -15.70
C VAL A 246 -2.42 -19.09 -16.52
N LEU A 247 -3.71 -19.36 -16.74
CA LEU A 247 -4.14 -20.46 -17.61
C LEU A 247 -3.69 -20.24 -19.05
N HIS A 248 -3.74 -19.00 -19.55
CA HIS A 248 -3.25 -18.67 -20.88
C HIS A 248 -1.74 -18.91 -21.01
N SER A 249 -0.95 -18.38 -20.07
CA SER A 249 0.50 -18.56 -20.01
C SER A 249 0.90 -20.04 -19.92
N ARG A 250 0.16 -20.84 -19.12
CA ARG A 250 0.39 -22.28 -19.01
C ARG A 250 0.16 -23.00 -20.35
N ARG A 251 -0.89 -22.64 -21.09
CA ARG A 251 -1.16 -23.21 -22.43
C ARG A 251 -0.07 -22.83 -23.43
N GLU A 252 0.40 -21.58 -23.40
CA GLU A 252 1.50 -21.15 -24.28
C GLU A 252 2.81 -21.89 -23.98
N SER A 253 3.19 -21.98 -22.70
CA SER A 253 4.39 -22.70 -22.27
C SER A 253 4.33 -24.20 -22.65
N GLN A 254 3.14 -24.82 -22.54
CA GLN A 254 2.95 -26.20 -22.97
C GLN A 254 3.17 -26.35 -24.49
N ARG A 255 2.64 -25.43 -25.30
CA ARG A 255 2.87 -25.44 -26.76
C ARG A 255 4.34 -25.26 -27.11
N GLU A 256 5.07 -24.41 -26.39
CA GLU A 256 6.51 -24.26 -26.58
C GLU A 256 7.28 -25.54 -26.23
N MET A 257 6.92 -26.18 -25.12
CA MET A 257 7.52 -27.45 -24.72
C MET A 257 7.28 -28.54 -25.77
N GLU A 258 6.07 -28.63 -26.34
CA GLU A 258 5.75 -29.56 -27.43
C GLU A 258 6.60 -29.29 -28.68
N LYS A 259 6.82 -28.02 -29.04
CA LYS A 259 7.71 -27.63 -30.14
C LYS A 259 9.16 -28.06 -29.86
N VAL A 260 9.66 -27.83 -28.64
CA VAL A 260 11.01 -28.25 -28.24
C VAL A 260 11.16 -29.76 -28.30
N VAL A 261 10.19 -30.52 -27.80
CA VAL A 261 10.19 -31.99 -27.90
C VAL A 261 10.18 -32.44 -29.36
N ALA A 262 9.41 -31.79 -30.24
CA ALA A 262 9.39 -32.09 -31.67
C ALA A 262 10.72 -31.79 -32.38
N ILE A 263 11.43 -30.73 -31.96
CA ILE A 263 12.78 -30.42 -32.44
C ILE A 263 13.77 -31.47 -31.96
N LEU A 264 13.74 -31.84 -30.67
CA LEU A 264 14.61 -32.86 -30.10
C LEU A 264 14.42 -34.23 -30.76
N ARG A 265 13.17 -34.63 -31.03
CA ARG A 265 12.87 -35.86 -31.77
C ARG A 265 13.44 -35.83 -33.19
N ARG A 266 13.40 -34.68 -33.87
CA ARG A 266 14.03 -34.51 -35.20
C ARG A 266 15.56 -34.59 -35.13
N VAL A 267 16.18 -33.98 -34.12
CA VAL A 267 17.64 -34.06 -33.91
C VAL A 267 18.08 -35.49 -33.61
N ALA A 268 17.33 -36.22 -32.78
CA ALA A 268 17.61 -37.62 -32.46
C ALA A 268 17.45 -38.57 -33.66
N ALA A 269 16.62 -38.22 -34.64
CA ALA A 269 16.40 -38.99 -35.86
C ALA A 269 17.45 -38.73 -36.96
N CYS A 270 18.35 -37.75 -36.79
CA CYS A 270 19.46 -37.51 -37.72
C CYS A 270 20.68 -38.38 -37.36
N PRO A 271 21.14 -39.29 -38.24
CA PRO A 271 22.38 -40.03 -38.02
C PRO A 271 23.57 -39.12 -38.36
N ILE A 272 24.19 -38.52 -37.36
CA ILE A 272 25.43 -37.74 -37.54
C ILE A 272 26.64 -38.64 -37.27
N PRO A 273 27.67 -38.68 -38.14
CA PRO A 273 28.86 -39.52 -37.95
C PRO A 273 29.63 -39.15 -36.68
N ARG A 274 29.91 -40.14 -35.82
CA ARG A 274 30.82 -39.99 -34.67
C ARG A 274 32.26 -39.85 -35.18
N VAL A 275 32.82 -38.65 -35.05
CA VAL A 275 34.27 -38.45 -35.11
C VAL A 275 34.89 -39.07 -33.86
N GLN A 276 35.57 -40.20 -34.03
CA GLN A 276 36.47 -40.76 -33.03
C GLN A 276 37.65 -39.79 -32.84
N THR A 277 37.82 -39.28 -31.62
CA THR A 277 39.11 -38.76 -31.17
C THR A 277 39.58 -39.65 -30.03
N GLY A 278 40.71 -40.31 -30.28
CA GLY A 278 41.22 -41.41 -29.49
C GLY A 278 41.85 -41.01 -28.15
N ASN A 279 41.75 -41.96 -27.23
CA ASN A 279 42.73 -42.44 -26.25
C ASN A 279 43.65 -41.43 -25.55
N SER A 280 43.51 -41.37 -24.22
CA SER A 280 44.61 -41.84 -23.36
C SER A 280 44.06 -42.37 -22.04
N SER A 281 44.23 -43.68 -21.90
CA SER A 281 44.11 -44.53 -20.73
C SER A 281 45.35 -44.41 -19.85
N TYR A 282 45.15 -44.22 -18.55
CA TYR A 282 45.98 -44.85 -17.52
C TYR A 282 45.06 -45.38 -16.41
N HIS A 283 45.11 -46.70 -16.24
CA HIS A 283 44.63 -47.43 -15.08
C HIS A 283 45.37 -46.99 -13.80
N THR A 284 44.70 -46.98 -12.65
CA THR A 284 45.02 -47.89 -11.53
C THR A 284 43.83 -47.93 -10.58
N GLN A 285 43.48 -49.16 -10.21
CA GLN A 285 42.42 -49.56 -9.30
C GLN A 285 43.01 -49.62 -7.89
N GLY A 286 42.34 -49.03 -6.90
CA GLY A 286 42.76 -49.03 -5.50
C GLY A 286 41.55 -48.84 -4.61
N ASP A 287 41.27 -49.89 -3.85
CA ASP A 287 40.17 -50.10 -2.92
C ASP A 287 40.51 -49.48 -1.55
N GLY A 288 39.48 -49.13 -0.76
CA GLY A 288 39.63 -48.89 0.69
C GLY A 288 39.61 -47.43 1.20
N ASP A 289 38.52 -47.15 1.94
CA ASP A 289 38.45 -46.40 3.20
C ASP A 289 37.56 -45.14 3.26
N LEU A 290 36.66 -45.25 4.25
CA LEU A 290 35.68 -44.30 4.73
C LEU A 290 36.40 -43.11 5.37
N ASP A 291 36.24 -41.91 4.82
CA ASP A 291 36.43 -40.71 5.60
C ASP A 291 35.47 -39.59 5.19
N GLY A 292 34.90 -38.94 6.20
CA GLY A 292 33.83 -37.95 6.08
C GLY A 292 34.30 -36.66 5.43
N ALA A 293 34.23 -36.58 4.11
CA ALA A 293 34.39 -35.32 3.39
C ALA A 293 33.02 -34.72 3.10
N GLU A 294 32.74 -33.56 3.74
CA GLU A 294 31.62 -32.69 3.40
C GLU A 294 31.43 -32.61 1.87
N TYR A 295 30.24 -32.97 1.41
CA TYR A 295 29.80 -32.75 0.03
C TYR A 295 29.76 -31.24 -0.24
N ARG A 296 30.90 -30.63 -0.58
CA ARG A 296 30.91 -29.38 -1.36
C ARG A 296 30.71 -29.81 -2.80
N PRO A 297 29.57 -29.45 -3.44
CA PRO A 297 29.44 -29.65 -4.88
C PRO A 297 30.65 -28.98 -5.54
N THR A 298 31.39 -29.71 -6.37
CA THR A 298 32.46 -29.14 -7.18
C THR A 298 31.82 -28.24 -8.23
N LEU A 299 31.43 -27.03 -7.82
CA LEU A 299 30.77 -26.05 -8.68
C LEU A 299 31.71 -25.73 -9.82
N THR A 300 31.24 -25.91 -11.05
CA THR A 300 32.05 -25.68 -12.24
C THR A 300 32.36 -24.19 -12.36
N ALA A 301 33.63 -23.82 -12.45
CA ALA A 301 34.07 -22.43 -12.60
C ALA A 301 34.01 -21.97 -14.06
N ARG A 302 32.80 -21.58 -14.51
CA ARG A 302 32.56 -21.03 -15.86
C ARG A 302 31.86 -19.68 -15.76
N LEU A 303 32.26 -18.76 -16.63
CA LEU A 303 31.58 -17.47 -16.78
C LEU A 303 30.54 -17.53 -17.90
N SER A 304 29.48 -16.74 -17.77
CA SER A 304 28.44 -16.55 -18.78
C SER A 304 29.04 -16.11 -20.11
N LYS A 305 28.54 -16.65 -21.23
CA LYS A 305 29.02 -16.28 -22.56
C LYS A 305 28.51 -14.90 -23.01
N ARG A 306 27.31 -14.51 -22.58
CA ARG A 306 26.63 -13.26 -22.94
C ARG A 306 25.86 -12.72 -21.72
N PRO A 307 26.46 -11.83 -20.91
CA PRO A 307 25.75 -11.20 -19.81
C PRO A 307 24.68 -10.26 -20.39
N LYS A 308 23.45 -10.36 -19.89
CA LYS A 308 22.33 -9.54 -20.39
C LYS A 308 22.41 -8.10 -19.87
N ASP A 309 22.81 -7.95 -18.60
CA ASP A 309 22.93 -6.65 -17.94
C ASP A 309 24.11 -6.62 -16.93
N LEU A 310 24.33 -5.46 -16.31
CA LEU A 310 25.39 -5.28 -15.30
C LEU A 310 25.04 -5.93 -13.95
N TYR A 311 23.76 -6.19 -13.69
CA TYR A 311 23.28 -6.83 -12.47
C TYR A 311 23.63 -8.32 -12.46
N GLU A 312 23.38 -9.03 -13.55
CA GLU A 312 23.78 -10.41 -13.80
C GLU A 312 25.31 -10.55 -13.72
N LEU A 313 26.05 -9.54 -14.19
CA LEU A 313 27.51 -9.50 -14.13
C LEU A 313 28.04 -9.36 -12.69
N TRP A 314 27.37 -8.56 -11.86
CA TRP A 314 27.70 -8.45 -10.44
C TRP A 314 27.30 -9.71 -9.67
N TYR A 315 26.14 -10.28 -9.99
CA TYR A 315 25.65 -11.52 -9.40
C TYR A 315 26.58 -12.71 -9.69
N GLU A 316 27.08 -12.82 -10.92
CA GLU A 316 28.11 -13.79 -11.32
C GLU A 316 29.37 -13.71 -10.45
N HIS A 317 29.76 -12.51 -10.04
CA HIS A 317 30.93 -12.29 -9.19
C HIS A 317 30.67 -12.64 -7.73
N GLN A 318 29.53 -12.20 -7.19
CA GLN A 318 29.21 -12.33 -5.78
C GLN A 318 28.72 -13.73 -5.39
N PHE A 319 27.87 -14.34 -6.22
CA PHE A 319 27.16 -15.58 -5.92
C PHE A 319 27.39 -16.68 -6.97
N GLY A 320 27.71 -16.30 -8.21
CA GLY A 320 27.73 -17.22 -9.35
C GLY A 320 26.36 -17.32 -10.03
N LEU A 321 26.33 -17.85 -11.26
CA LEU A 321 25.10 -17.97 -12.05
C LEU A 321 24.73 -19.44 -12.22
N ALA A 322 23.44 -19.78 -12.09
CA ALA A 322 22.90 -21.10 -12.42
C ALA A 322 23.66 -22.29 -11.78
N GLY A 323 24.04 -22.17 -10.50
CA GLY A 323 24.79 -23.23 -9.79
C GLY A 323 26.27 -23.32 -10.18
N LEU A 324 26.81 -22.30 -10.86
CA LEU A 324 28.25 -22.18 -11.12
C LEU A 324 28.94 -21.47 -9.97
N LYS A 325 30.25 -21.71 -9.85
CA LYS A 325 31.09 -21.09 -8.82
C LYS A 325 31.07 -19.56 -8.96
N ALA A 326 31.05 -18.84 -7.84
CA ALA A 326 31.15 -17.37 -7.86
C ALA A 326 32.51 -16.92 -8.41
N ALA A 327 32.55 -15.89 -9.26
CA ALA A 327 33.80 -15.46 -9.91
C ALA A 327 34.86 -14.97 -8.90
N LYS A 328 34.45 -14.40 -7.76
CA LYS A 328 35.37 -14.02 -6.67
C LYS A 328 36.11 -15.23 -6.06
N ALA A 329 35.49 -16.41 -6.10
CA ALA A 329 36.02 -17.66 -5.55
C ALA A 329 36.84 -18.48 -6.56
N PHE A 330 37.07 -17.96 -7.77
CA PHE A 330 37.87 -18.69 -8.78
C PHE A 330 39.32 -18.83 -8.36
N THR A 331 39.86 -20.05 -8.49
CA THR A 331 41.29 -20.36 -8.31
C THR A 331 42.13 -19.85 -9.49
N ARG A 332 43.47 -19.83 -9.35
CA ARG A 332 44.36 -19.34 -10.40
C ARG A 332 44.22 -20.12 -11.71
N THR A 333 44.03 -21.43 -11.63
CA THR A 333 43.83 -22.31 -12.79
C THR A 333 42.47 -22.06 -13.46
N GLU A 334 41.40 -21.92 -12.68
CA GLU A 334 40.04 -21.61 -13.17
C GLU A 334 39.96 -20.23 -13.84
N ARG A 335 40.68 -19.23 -13.31
CA ARG A 335 40.85 -17.92 -13.96
C ARG A 335 41.61 -18.02 -15.27
N GLY A 336 42.62 -18.89 -15.34
CA GLY A 336 43.38 -19.18 -16.56
C GLY A 336 42.49 -19.75 -17.67
N ALA A 337 41.59 -20.68 -17.33
CA ALA A 337 40.62 -21.24 -18.28
C ALA A 337 39.64 -20.19 -18.81
N ASN A 338 39.26 -19.19 -17.99
CA ASN A 338 38.37 -18.09 -18.37
C ASN A 338 39.09 -16.76 -18.62
N LYS A 339 40.39 -16.78 -18.99
CA LYS A 339 41.28 -15.61 -19.01
C LYS A 339 40.69 -14.38 -19.67
N PHE A 340 40.16 -14.52 -20.89
CA PHE A 340 39.67 -13.38 -21.68
C PHE A 340 38.38 -12.76 -21.13
N ALA A 341 37.47 -13.58 -20.60
CA ALA A 341 36.23 -13.09 -19.99
C ALA A 341 36.51 -12.48 -18.62
N TYR A 342 37.28 -13.18 -17.80
CA TYR A 342 37.65 -12.75 -16.44
C TYR A 342 38.42 -11.43 -16.46
N SER A 343 39.44 -11.31 -17.32
CA SER A 343 40.26 -10.08 -17.40
C SER A 343 39.46 -8.85 -17.81
N ARG A 344 38.48 -8.99 -18.71
CA ARG A 344 37.63 -7.87 -19.13
C ARG A 344 36.68 -7.44 -18.00
N ARG A 345 36.03 -8.41 -17.35
CA ARG A 345 35.03 -8.16 -16.29
C ARG A 345 35.62 -7.72 -14.96
N LYS A 346 36.90 -8.05 -14.71
CA LYS A 346 37.62 -7.69 -13.48
C LYS A 346 37.59 -6.19 -13.15
N HIS A 347 37.64 -5.31 -14.17
CA HIS A 347 37.62 -3.86 -13.95
C HIS A 347 36.28 -3.39 -13.37
N PHE A 348 35.17 -3.89 -13.91
CA PHE A 348 33.83 -3.64 -13.41
C PHE A 348 33.66 -4.19 -11.98
N TRP A 349 34.02 -5.46 -11.74
CA TRP A 349 33.90 -6.06 -10.41
C TRP A 349 34.70 -5.29 -9.35
N ARG A 350 35.90 -4.81 -9.69
CA ARG A 350 36.72 -3.99 -8.79
C ARG A 350 36.03 -2.68 -8.41
N VAL A 351 35.47 -1.96 -9.40
CA VAL A 351 34.79 -0.67 -9.16
C VAL A 351 33.57 -0.85 -8.27
N VAL A 352 32.72 -1.83 -8.55
CA VAL A 352 31.53 -2.11 -7.73
C VAL A 352 31.93 -2.60 -6.33
N THR A 353 32.96 -3.45 -6.21
CA THR A 353 33.47 -3.89 -4.89
C THR A 353 33.96 -2.71 -4.06
N ASN A 354 34.70 -1.76 -4.66
CA ASN A 354 35.18 -0.58 -3.96
C ASN A 354 34.03 0.34 -3.50
N LEU A 355 33.01 0.54 -4.35
CA LEU A 355 31.82 1.31 -3.98
C LEU A 355 31.02 0.63 -2.85
N VAL A 356 30.92 -0.69 -2.87
CA VAL A 356 30.27 -1.45 -1.79
C VAL A 356 31.07 -1.36 -0.49
N GLN A 357 32.40 -1.43 -0.54
CA GLN A 357 33.27 -1.21 0.62
C GLN A 357 33.17 0.21 1.18
N ALA A 358 32.83 1.19 0.35
CA ALA A 358 32.58 2.58 0.75
C ALA A 358 31.20 2.80 1.41
N GLY A 359 30.36 1.76 1.52
CA GLY A 359 29.04 1.83 2.14
C GLY A 359 27.88 2.05 1.17
N TYR A 360 28.10 2.04 -0.15
CA TYR A 360 27.01 2.04 -1.12
C TYR A 360 26.40 0.64 -1.28
N THR A 361 25.11 0.54 -1.57
CA THR A 361 24.49 -0.73 -1.97
C THR A 361 24.96 -1.11 -3.38
N SER A 362 24.92 -2.40 -3.73
CA SER A 362 25.32 -2.87 -5.05
C SER A 362 24.50 -2.25 -6.17
N ASP A 363 23.20 -2.04 -5.95
CA ASP A 363 22.31 -1.46 -6.96
C ASP A 363 22.64 0.01 -7.20
N THR A 364 22.85 0.80 -6.14
CA THR A 364 23.29 2.20 -6.26
C THR A 364 24.68 2.32 -6.88
N ALA A 365 25.58 1.37 -6.61
CA ALA A 365 26.89 1.32 -7.24
C ALA A 365 26.80 1.04 -8.76
N ILE A 366 25.94 0.09 -9.16
CA ILE A 366 25.69 -0.23 -10.58
C ILE A 366 25.01 0.97 -11.27
N ASP A 367 24.04 1.61 -10.63
CA ASP A 367 23.37 2.79 -11.18
C ASP A 367 24.31 3.99 -11.37
N ARG A 368 25.29 4.17 -10.48
CA ARG A 368 26.37 5.15 -10.68
C ARG A 368 27.22 4.82 -11.90
N VAL A 369 27.57 3.55 -12.10
CA VAL A 369 28.29 3.10 -13.32
C VAL A 369 27.43 3.34 -14.57
N CYS A 370 26.14 3.01 -14.54
CA CYS A 370 25.22 3.28 -15.65
C CYS A 370 25.08 4.78 -15.96
N THR A 371 25.04 5.63 -14.93
CA THR A 371 24.87 7.08 -15.09
C THR A 371 26.15 7.73 -15.63
N THR A 372 27.32 7.20 -15.28
CA THR A 372 28.62 7.78 -15.70
C THR A 372 28.96 7.52 -17.17
N TYR A 373 28.67 6.34 -17.70
CA TYR A 373 28.91 6.04 -19.11
C TYR A 373 27.66 6.24 -19.99
N GLY A 374 26.47 6.30 -19.39
CA GLY A 374 25.19 6.45 -20.08
C GLY A 374 24.38 5.15 -20.13
N ARG A 375 23.09 5.24 -19.76
CA ARG A 375 22.15 4.10 -19.67
C ARG A 375 21.86 3.42 -21.01
N SER A 376 22.15 4.08 -22.13
CA SER A 376 21.92 3.58 -23.49
C SER A 376 23.07 2.74 -24.05
N LEU A 377 24.22 2.67 -23.36
CA LEU A 377 25.36 1.89 -23.84
C LEU A 377 25.24 0.41 -23.47
N SER A 378 25.67 -0.46 -24.37
CA SER A 378 25.74 -1.90 -24.11
C SER A 378 26.75 -2.22 -23.01
N VAL A 379 26.50 -3.31 -22.26
CA VAL A 379 27.40 -3.82 -21.22
C VAL A 379 28.85 -3.95 -21.70
N SER A 380 29.05 -4.40 -22.94
CA SER A 380 30.39 -4.52 -23.54
C SER A 380 31.10 -3.18 -23.72
N ASN A 381 30.37 -2.13 -24.09
CA ASN A 381 30.92 -0.78 -24.28
C ASN A 381 31.24 -0.12 -22.94
N ILE A 382 30.39 -0.31 -21.93
CA ILE A 382 30.63 0.18 -20.56
C ILE A 382 31.90 -0.48 -19.99
N ILE A 383 32.06 -1.80 -20.14
CA ILE A 383 33.27 -2.52 -19.70
C ILE A 383 34.52 -2.03 -20.47
N ALA A 384 34.39 -1.72 -21.76
CA ALA A 384 35.49 -1.15 -22.54
C ALA A 384 35.91 0.23 -21.99
N GLY A 385 34.95 1.10 -21.68
CA GLY A 385 35.21 2.40 -21.03
C GLY A 385 35.91 2.25 -19.68
N LEU A 386 35.39 1.38 -18.80
CA LEU A 386 35.98 1.07 -17.49
C LEU A 386 37.43 0.54 -17.56
N ARG A 387 37.82 -0.06 -18.69
CA ARG A 387 39.19 -0.55 -18.91
C ARG A 387 40.16 0.55 -19.30
N GLU A 388 39.68 1.58 -20.00
CA GLU A 388 40.50 2.71 -20.46
C GLU A 388 40.65 3.78 -19.37
N ASP A 389 39.72 3.87 -18.42
CA ASP A 389 39.75 4.87 -17.36
C ASP A 389 40.97 4.83 -16.45
N PRO A 390 41.48 3.67 -15.98
CA PRO A 390 42.73 3.62 -15.23
C PRO A 390 43.92 4.23 -15.99
N LYS A 391 43.89 4.22 -17.32
CA LYS A 391 44.95 4.83 -18.15
C LYS A 391 44.80 6.35 -18.26
N ARG A 392 43.60 6.87 -18.00
CA ARG A 392 43.25 8.30 -18.03
C ARG A 392 43.21 8.94 -16.63
N GLY A 393 43.72 8.22 -15.62
CA GLY A 393 43.73 8.67 -14.22
C GLY A 393 42.50 8.26 -13.40
N GLY A 394 41.53 7.55 -13.99
CA GLY A 394 40.30 7.06 -13.34
C GLY A 394 39.15 8.07 -13.40
N HIS A 395 37.92 7.58 -13.55
CA HIS A 395 36.73 8.42 -13.71
C HIS A 395 36.35 9.16 -12.43
N PRO A 396 36.18 10.49 -12.42
CA PRO A 396 35.96 11.28 -11.21
C PRO A 396 34.73 10.84 -10.40
N ASN A 397 33.63 10.51 -11.09
CA ASN A 397 32.38 10.09 -10.46
C ASN A 397 32.37 8.65 -9.90
N LEU A 398 33.43 7.87 -10.15
CA LEU A 398 33.58 6.49 -9.66
C LEU A 398 34.74 6.34 -8.67
N ARG A 399 35.36 7.46 -8.27
CA ARG A 399 36.33 7.48 -7.17
C ARG A 399 35.57 7.53 -5.85
N VAL A 400 36.06 6.76 -4.89
CA VAL A 400 35.69 6.84 -3.48
C VAL A 400 36.86 7.46 -2.76
#